data_AF-A0A8T3LWF8-F1
#
_entry.id   AF-A0A8T3LWF8-F1
#
_cell.length_a   1.000
_cell.length_b   1.000
_cell.length_c   1.000
_cell.angle_alpha   90.00
_cell.angle_beta   90.00
_cell.angle_gamma   90.00
#
_symmetry.space_group_name_H-M   'P 1'
#
loop_
_entity.id
_entity.type
_entity.pdbx_description
1 polymer ?
#
loop_
_entity_poly.entity_id
_entity_poly.type
_entity_poly.pdbx_seq_one_letter_code
_entity_poly.pdbx_strand_id
1 'polypeptide(L)'
;MELSVRPFDGDHRAYLDSIGVGFADHLSDEAAPIWESVLEFDRAIAAYDGDRIVGNAAAISFGLTVPGGVLPVAGVTTVGVHPTHRRRGALRQMMRLQLDDVHERGEPLAVLWASEASIYQRFGYGLATLKASVKVDRHRNAFRRPHTFSGQIRMVDEAAARLAFPPVYDQVRPTRSGFFTHTPEFWNAEVFYFPEKWRRGRGAPFHVLHDVDGIIDGYARYAVREGDVNEVSVLDLLATTPAAHLDLWRFLLDIDLMSRVETWNVPVDDPILLAVAEPRKLEMTAGDALWLRIIDVSPALAARRYRG
;
A
#
# COMPACT_ATOMS: atom_id res chain seq x y z
N MET A 1 36.35 1.86 10.00
CA MET A 1 35.97 2.76 8.90
C MET A 1 34.64 3.37 9.30
N GLU A 2 34.61 4.68 9.48
CA GLU A 2 33.45 5.41 9.98
C GLU A 2 32.49 5.67 8.82
N LEU A 3 31.22 5.34 8.99
CA LEU A 3 30.20 5.57 7.97
C LEU A 3 29.73 7.01 8.07
N SER A 4 29.58 7.69 6.93
CA SER A 4 29.03 9.04 6.87
C SER A 4 27.54 8.96 6.55
N VAL A 5 26.69 9.53 7.40
CA VAL A 5 25.24 9.60 7.17
C VAL A 5 24.82 11.05 7.01
N ARG A 6 24.15 11.37 5.90
CA ARG A 6 23.82 12.74 5.52
C ARG A 6 22.65 12.80 4.54
N PRO A 7 22.00 13.97 4.36
CA PRO A 7 21.06 14.17 3.25
C PRO A 7 21.71 13.77 1.92
N PHE A 8 20.94 13.11 1.07
CA PHE A 8 21.39 12.65 -0.22
C PHE A 8 21.46 13.81 -1.22
N ASP A 9 22.57 13.90 -1.95
CA ASP A 9 22.86 14.96 -2.91
C ASP A 9 23.53 14.43 -4.20
N GLY A 10 23.44 13.12 -4.43
CA GLY A 10 24.18 12.42 -5.47
C GLY A 10 23.33 12.03 -6.68
N ASP A 11 23.87 11.07 -7.43
CA ASP A 11 23.19 10.48 -8.58
C ASP A 11 21.98 9.62 -8.15
N HIS A 12 20.80 9.94 -8.67
CA HIS A 12 19.55 9.26 -8.31
C HIS A 12 19.60 7.77 -8.62
N ARG A 13 20.24 7.38 -9.73
CA ARG A 13 20.35 5.97 -10.09
C ARG A 13 21.19 5.19 -9.09
N ALA A 14 22.32 5.74 -8.65
CA ALA A 14 23.14 5.13 -7.61
C ALA A 14 22.38 4.94 -6.28
N TYR A 15 21.52 5.90 -5.90
CA TYR A 15 20.65 5.76 -4.73
C TYR A 15 19.64 4.63 -4.91
N LEU A 16 18.95 4.61 -6.06
CA LEU A 16 17.97 3.60 -6.41
C LEU A 16 18.56 2.17 -6.48
N ASP A 17 19.76 2.02 -7.03
CA ASP A 17 20.47 0.74 -7.05
C ASP A 17 20.84 0.28 -5.63
N SER A 18 21.21 1.21 -4.74
CA SER A 18 21.45 0.89 -3.32
C SER A 18 20.20 0.34 -2.63
N ILE A 19 19.01 0.85 -2.95
CA ILE A 19 17.75 0.30 -2.45
C ILE A 19 17.64 -1.17 -2.86
N GLY A 20 17.85 -1.48 -4.15
CA GLY A 20 17.82 -2.86 -4.65
C GLY A 20 18.70 -3.79 -3.80
N VAL A 21 19.97 -3.44 -3.59
CA VAL A 21 20.89 -4.23 -2.76
C VAL A 21 20.37 -4.44 -1.33
N GLY A 22 19.78 -3.41 -0.70
CA GLY A 22 19.20 -3.49 0.64
C GLY A 22 18.03 -4.47 0.75
N PHE A 23 17.26 -4.62 -0.33
CA PHE A 23 16.08 -5.49 -0.43
C PHE A 23 16.35 -6.81 -1.16
N ALA A 24 17.62 -7.12 -1.45
CA ALA A 24 18.04 -8.29 -2.23
C ALA A 24 17.37 -8.37 -3.62
N ASP A 25 17.21 -7.22 -4.28
CA ASP A 25 16.72 -7.06 -5.64
C ASP A 25 17.78 -6.35 -6.52
N HIS A 26 17.61 -6.45 -7.83
CA HIS A 26 18.30 -5.62 -8.80
C HIS A 26 17.27 -4.74 -9.50
N LEU A 27 17.43 -3.43 -9.36
CA LEU A 27 16.52 -2.49 -10.02
C LEU A 27 16.77 -2.53 -11.53
N SER A 28 15.69 -2.72 -12.29
CA SER A 28 15.77 -2.69 -13.76
C SER A 28 15.77 -1.25 -14.25
N ASP A 29 16.34 -1.04 -15.45
CA ASP A 29 16.34 0.28 -16.09
C ASP A 29 14.95 0.81 -16.38
N GLU A 30 13.97 -0.07 -16.60
CA GLU A 30 12.56 0.29 -16.75
C GLU A 30 11.94 0.76 -15.43
N ALA A 31 12.35 0.19 -14.29
CA ALA A 31 11.77 0.53 -13.00
C ALA A 31 12.34 1.85 -12.45
N ALA A 32 13.58 2.21 -12.78
CA ALA A 32 14.25 3.36 -12.19
C ALA A 32 13.49 4.70 -12.41
N PRO A 33 13.06 5.08 -13.62
CA PRO A 33 12.29 6.32 -13.83
C PRO A 33 10.95 6.33 -13.08
N ILE A 34 10.37 5.16 -12.83
CA ILE A 34 9.08 5.04 -12.14
C ILE A 34 9.27 5.33 -10.65
N TRP A 35 10.29 4.72 -10.03
CA TRP A 35 10.66 5.02 -8.65
C TRP A 35 11.15 6.46 -8.49
N GLU A 36 11.87 7.00 -9.47
CA GLU A 36 12.31 8.39 -9.48
C GLU A 36 11.12 9.37 -9.50
N SER A 37 10.01 9.02 -10.16
CA SER A 37 8.84 9.91 -10.22
C SER A 37 8.05 10.00 -8.91
N VAL A 38 8.19 9.03 -8.00
CA VAL A 38 7.47 9.01 -6.72
C VAL A 38 8.34 9.42 -5.51
N LEU A 39 9.66 9.29 -5.62
CA LEU A 39 10.57 9.64 -4.53
C LEU A 39 10.86 11.15 -4.50
N GLU A 40 10.77 11.72 -3.30
CA GLU A 40 11.20 13.09 -3.00
C GLU A 40 12.68 13.07 -2.57
N PHE A 41 13.60 13.23 -3.52
CA PHE A 41 15.04 13.11 -3.24
C PHE A 41 15.60 14.19 -2.31
N ASP A 42 14.94 15.34 -2.17
CA ASP A 42 15.27 16.34 -1.14
C ASP A 42 14.96 15.86 0.28
N ARG A 43 14.23 14.73 0.41
CA ARG A 43 13.94 14.02 1.66
C ARG A 43 14.70 12.70 1.78
N ALA A 44 15.58 12.40 0.83
CA ALA A 44 16.38 11.19 0.84
C ALA A 44 17.63 11.36 1.72
N ILE A 45 18.01 10.29 2.40
CA ILE A 45 19.17 10.21 3.27
C ILE A 45 19.97 8.99 2.86
N ALA A 46 21.29 9.14 2.79
CA ALA A 46 22.20 8.06 2.44
C ALA A 46 23.27 7.87 3.51
N ALA A 47 23.65 6.60 3.72
CA ALA A 47 24.83 6.20 4.46
C ALA A 47 25.94 5.82 3.47
N TYR A 48 27.13 6.36 3.67
CA TYR A 48 28.28 6.21 2.77
C TYR A 48 29.43 5.46 3.44
N ASP A 49 30.09 4.61 2.65
CA ASP A 49 31.42 4.06 2.92
C ASP A 49 32.37 4.52 1.80
N GLY A 50 33.14 5.58 2.08
CA GLY A 50 33.82 6.33 1.02
C GLY A 50 32.82 7.05 0.11
N ASP A 51 32.87 6.77 -1.18
CA ASP A 51 31.96 7.28 -2.21
C ASP A 51 30.73 6.38 -2.44
N ARG A 52 30.71 5.18 -1.86
CA ARG A 52 29.66 4.18 -2.09
C ARG A 52 28.50 4.37 -1.13
N ILE A 53 27.28 4.40 -1.66
CA ILE A 53 26.05 4.31 -0.87
C ILE A 53 25.92 2.87 -0.35
N VAL A 54 25.81 2.74 0.97
CA VAL A 54 25.68 1.46 1.70
C VAL A 54 24.43 1.41 2.59
N GLY A 55 23.63 2.46 2.57
CA GLY A 55 22.32 2.51 3.22
C GLY A 55 21.52 3.71 2.74
N ASN A 56 20.21 3.61 2.86
CA ASN A 56 19.25 4.56 2.32
C ASN A 56 18.01 4.64 3.22
N ALA A 57 17.36 5.80 3.22
CA ALA A 57 16.05 6.06 3.82
C ALA A 57 15.45 7.29 3.14
N ALA A 58 14.16 7.27 2.81
CA ALA A 58 13.46 8.41 2.22
C ALA A 58 12.06 8.57 2.84
N ALA A 59 11.45 9.71 2.60
CA ALA A 59 10.06 9.97 2.95
C ALA A 59 9.33 10.54 1.73
N ILE A 60 8.04 10.21 1.61
CA ILE A 60 7.13 10.77 0.61
C ILE A 60 6.03 11.53 1.34
N SER A 61 5.66 12.70 0.85
CA SER A 61 4.67 13.57 1.46
C SER A 61 3.25 13.10 1.13
N PHE A 62 2.46 12.77 2.14
CA PHE A 62 1.05 12.39 1.97
C PHE A 62 0.12 13.20 2.87
N GLY A 63 -1.18 13.15 2.56
CA GLY A 63 -2.24 13.52 3.49
C GLY A 63 -2.89 12.26 4.06
N LEU A 64 -2.79 12.03 5.37
CA LEU A 64 -3.40 10.88 6.05
C LEU A 64 -4.78 11.24 6.61
N THR A 65 -5.78 10.45 6.25
CA THR A 65 -7.11 10.52 6.84
C THR A 65 -7.04 10.03 8.29
N VAL A 66 -7.37 10.93 9.22
CA VAL A 66 -7.54 10.64 10.64
C VAL A 66 -9.01 10.86 11.03
N PRO A 67 -9.46 10.44 12.21
CA PRO A 67 -10.83 10.74 12.62
C PRO A 67 -11.11 12.25 12.53
N GLY A 68 -12.06 12.65 11.68
CA GLY A 68 -12.53 14.02 11.53
C GLY A 68 -11.67 14.98 10.71
N GLY A 69 -10.64 14.50 10.00
CA GLY A 69 -9.83 15.36 9.14
C GLY A 69 -8.72 14.64 8.40
N VAL A 70 -7.86 15.43 7.76
CA VAL A 70 -6.65 14.96 7.07
C VAL A 70 -5.45 15.70 7.66
N LEU A 71 -4.37 14.98 7.93
CA LEU A 71 -3.11 15.54 8.43
C LEU A 71 -1.99 15.31 7.41
N PRO A 72 -1.04 16.25 7.24
CA PRO A 72 0.21 15.93 6.54
C PRO A 72 0.95 14.82 7.28
N VAL A 73 1.56 13.91 6.53
CA VAL A 73 2.31 12.77 7.06
C VAL A 73 3.51 12.45 6.18
N ALA A 74 4.63 12.10 6.81
CA ALA A 74 5.77 11.51 6.13
C ALA A 74 5.55 9.99 5.94
N GLY A 75 5.39 9.56 4.70
CA GLY A 75 5.42 8.15 4.32
C GLY A 75 6.86 7.66 4.24
N VAL A 76 7.36 7.08 5.33
CA VAL A 76 8.74 6.56 5.41
C VAL A 76 8.87 5.32 4.52
N THR A 77 9.86 5.35 3.65
CA THR A 77 10.10 4.33 2.63
C THR A 77 11.59 4.11 2.39
N THR A 78 11.91 3.07 1.62
CA THR A 78 13.27 2.74 1.16
C THR A 78 14.29 2.56 2.29
N VAL A 79 13.88 2.25 3.52
CA VAL A 79 14.83 2.11 4.63
C VAL A 79 15.62 0.80 4.49
N GLY A 80 16.93 0.89 4.25
CA GLY A 80 17.79 -0.27 4.05
C GLY A 80 19.25 -0.01 4.39
N VAL A 81 19.95 -1.05 4.82
CA VAL A 81 21.41 -1.05 4.99
C VAL A 81 21.97 -2.30 4.35
N HIS A 82 23.00 -2.13 3.51
CA HIS A 82 23.66 -3.22 2.81
C HIS A 82 24.12 -4.29 3.81
N PRO A 83 24.00 -5.59 3.47
CA PRO A 83 24.30 -6.68 4.39
C PRO A 83 25.70 -6.60 5.03
N THR A 84 26.69 -6.13 4.28
CA THR A 84 28.09 -5.97 4.72
C THR A 84 28.31 -4.86 5.75
N HIS A 85 27.35 -3.94 5.92
CA HIS A 85 27.46 -2.73 6.73
C HIS A 85 26.44 -2.66 7.87
N ARG A 86 25.65 -3.72 8.06
CA ARG A 86 24.68 -3.84 9.15
C ARG A 86 25.37 -3.79 10.52
N ARG A 87 24.62 -3.37 11.54
CA ARG A 87 25.04 -3.32 12.96
C ARG A 87 26.23 -2.38 13.23
N ARG A 88 26.46 -1.39 12.37
CA ARG A 88 27.50 -0.34 12.52
C ARG A 88 26.95 1.07 12.79
N GLY A 89 25.67 1.17 13.14
CA GLY A 89 25.04 2.43 13.53
C GLY A 89 24.35 3.23 12.42
N ALA A 90 24.60 2.94 11.13
CA ALA A 90 24.02 3.66 9.99
C ALA A 90 22.49 3.84 10.08
N LEU A 91 21.74 2.74 10.30
CA LEU A 91 20.28 2.79 10.42
C LEU A 91 19.81 3.75 11.53
N ARG A 92 20.49 3.76 12.69
CA ARG A 92 20.12 4.64 13.80
C ARG A 92 20.33 6.11 13.44
N GLN A 93 21.45 6.41 12.76
CA GLN A 93 21.75 7.78 12.32
C GLN A 93 20.76 8.25 11.25
N MET A 94 20.46 7.39 10.25
CA MET A 94 19.50 7.70 9.19
C MET A 94 18.10 7.97 9.75
N MET A 95 17.61 7.08 10.63
CA MET A 95 16.29 7.28 11.25
C MET A 95 16.24 8.53 12.13
N ARG A 96 17.33 8.89 12.81
CA ARG A 96 17.38 10.14 13.59
C ARG A 96 17.25 11.35 12.68
N LEU A 97 18.12 11.43 11.66
CA LEU A 97 18.11 12.54 10.71
C LEU A 97 16.75 12.67 10.00
N GLN A 98 16.15 11.54 9.62
CA GLN A 98 14.82 11.54 9.00
C GLN A 98 13.74 12.08 9.93
N LEU A 99 13.72 11.66 11.19
CA LEU A 99 12.71 12.12 12.14
C LEU A 99 12.88 13.59 12.52
N ASP A 100 14.13 14.08 12.57
CA ASP A 100 14.44 15.49 12.76
C ASP A 100 13.94 16.31 11.53
N ASP A 101 14.19 15.86 10.29
CA ASP A 101 13.66 16.48 9.05
C ASP A 101 12.12 16.53 9.02
N VAL A 102 11.46 15.42 9.35
CA VAL A 102 9.98 15.35 9.41
C VAL A 102 9.43 16.37 10.42
N HIS A 103 10.09 16.54 11.56
CA HIS A 103 9.69 17.54 12.55
C HIS A 103 9.90 18.97 12.03
N GLU A 104 11.06 19.25 11.42
CA GLU A 104 11.39 20.57 10.85
C GLU A 104 10.44 20.97 9.71
N ARG A 105 9.93 20.00 8.94
CA ARG A 105 8.92 20.18 7.89
C ARG A 105 7.49 20.35 8.43
N GLY A 106 7.29 20.25 9.75
CA GLY A 106 6.00 20.48 10.40
C GLY A 106 4.99 19.34 10.21
N GLU A 107 5.44 18.14 9.84
CA GLU A 107 4.58 16.98 9.73
C GLU A 107 4.38 16.35 11.12
N PRO A 108 3.15 16.33 11.65
CA PRO A 108 2.90 15.85 13.01
C PRO A 108 3.03 14.33 13.14
N LEU A 109 3.06 13.61 12.01
CA LEU A 109 3.01 12.16 11.94
C LEU A 109 4.04 11.64 10.91
N ALA A 110 4.60 10.47 11.21
CA ALA A 110 5.29 9.63 10.23
C ALA A 110 4.66 8.24 10.21
N VAL A 111 4.51 7.65 9.02
CA VAL A 111 3.90 6.33 8.84
C VAL A 111 4.71 5.48 7.88
N LEU A 112 4.58 4.17 8.03
CA LEU A 112 5.23 3.19 7.14
C LEU A 112 4.49 1.86 7.14
N TRP A 113 4.77 1.07 6.12
CA TRP A 113 4.53 -0.36 6.15
C TRP A 113 5.82 -1.08 6.58
N ALA A 114 5.78 -1.80 7.69
CA ALA A 114 6.99 -2.37 8.26
C ALA A 114 7.39 -3.65 7.52
N SER A 115 8.59 -3.65 6.91
CA SER A 115 9.24 -4.88 6.43
C SER A 115 9.70 -5.76 7.60
N GLU A 116 10.12 -5.14 8.70
CA GLU A 116 10.44 -5.79 9.97
C GLU A 116 10.01 -4.89 11.13
N ALA A 117 8.88 -5.22 11.76
CA ALA A 117 8.28 -4.44 12.86
C ALA A 117 9.26 -4.09 13.99
N SER A 118 10.14 -5.04 14.35
CA SER A 118 11.13 -4.89 15.43
C SER A 118 12.12 -3.75 15.21
N ILE A 119 12.34 -3.37 13.95
CA ILE A 119 13.21 -2.26 13.59
C ILE A 119 12.56 -0.95 14.01
N TYR A 120 11.28 -0.74 13.67
CA TYR A 120 10.65 0.56 13.80
C TYR A 120 10.15 0.85 15.22
N GLN A 121 9.81 -0.18 16.00
CA GLN A 121 9.42 -0.01 17.42
C GLN A 121 10.51 0.68 18.24
N ARG A 122 11.79 0.40 17.98
CA ARG A 122 12.91 1.07 18.68
C ARG A 122 12.99 2.57 18.38
N PHE A 123 12.35 2.99 17.29
CA PHE A 123 12.22 4.37 16.86
C PHE A 123 10.78 4.84 17.09
N GLY A 124 10.08 4.37 18.13
CA GLY A 124 8.81 4.95 18.55
C GLY A 124 7.62 4.76 17.61
N TYR A 125 7.76 3.94 16.57
CA TYR A 125 6.61 3.53 15.74
C TYR A 125 5.78 2.49 16.49
N GLY A 126 4.48 2.69 16.52
CA GLY A 126 3.49 1.74 17.03
C GLY A 126 2.57 1.24 15.92
N LEU A 127 2.02 0.05 16.10
CA LEU A 127 1.00 -0.49 15.22
C LEU A 127 -0.26 0.38 15.27
N ALA A 128 -0.68 0.94 14.14
CA ALA A 128 -1.79 1.88 14.06
C ALA A 128 -3.02 1.29 13.39
N THR A 129 -2.84 0.41 12.40
CA THR A 129 -3.94 -0.28 11.72
C THR A 129 -3.64 -1.76 11.53
N LEU A 130 -4.71 -2.53 11.42
CA LEU A 130 -4.68 -3.94 11.05
C LEU A 130 -5.26 -4.09 9.64
N LYS A 131 -4.82 -5.14 8.98
CA LYS A 131 -5.43 -5.67 7.75
C LYS A 131 -5.78 -7.13 7.94
N ALA A 132 -6.54 -7.66 7.00
CA ALA A 132 -6.76 -9.09 6.86
C ALA A 132 -6.32 -9.58 5.47
N SER A 133 -5.88 -10.84 5.45
CA SER A 133 -5.80 -11.66 4.25
C SER A 133 -7.01 -12.57 4.20
N VAL A 134 -7.58 -12.76 3.02
CA VAL A 134 -8.73 -13.63 2.76
C VAL A 134 -8.36 -14.60 1.66
N LYS A 135 -8.78 -15.86 1.82
CA LYS A 135 -8.57 -16.93 0.87
C LYS A 135 -9.80 -17.82 0.83
N VAL A 136 -10.47 -17.85 -0.32
CA VAL A 136 -11.79 -18.48 -0.46
C VAL A 136 -11.75 -19.49 -1.59
N ASP A 137 -12.08 -20.75 -1.30
CA ASP A 137 -12.29 -21.75 -2.34
C ASP A 137 -13.64 -21.54 -3.04
N ARG A 138 -13.69 -21.72 -4.37
CA ARG A 138 -14.89 -21.46 -5.19
C ARG A 138 -16.14 -22.19 -4.69
N HIS A 139 -16.01 -23.46 -4.30
CA HIS A 139 -17.15 -24.25 -3.82
C HIS A 139 -17.67 -23.85 -2.43
N ARG A 140 -17.06 -22.85 -1.79
CA ARG A 140 -17.35 -22.43 -0.41
C ARG A 140 -17.53 -20.91 -0.27
N ASN A 141 -17.90 -20.26 -1.37
CA ASN A 141 -18.00 -18.80 -1.45
C ASN A 141 -19.44 -18.25 -1.49
N ALA A 142 -20.44 -19.10 -1.23
CA ALA A 142 -21.85 -18.73 -1.29
C ALA A 142 -22.16 -17.59 -0.30
N PHE A 143 -22.99 -16.64 -0.71
CA PHE A 143 -23.56 -15.66 0.20
C PHE A 143 -24.70 -16.25 1.02
N ARG A 144 -24.94 -15.74 2.22
CA ARG A 144 -26.01 -16.19 3.12
C ARG A 144 -27.41 -16.00 2.52
N ARG A 145 -27.55 -15.08 1.57
CA ARG A 145 -28.78 -14.80 0.83
C ARG A 145 -28.47 -14.78 -0.66
N PRO A 146 -29.45 -15.05 -1.54
CA PRO A 146 -29.31 -14.78 -2.96
C PRO A 146 -28.82 -13.34 -3.17
N HIS A 147 -27.84 -13.18 -4.04
CA HIS A 147 -27.25 -11.87 -4.34
C HIS A 147 -27.87 -11.32 -5.62
N THR A 148 -28.30 -10.07 -5.55
CA THR A 148 -28.80 -9.31 -6.71
C THR A 148 -27.91 -8.10 -6.84
N PHE A 149 -27.29 -7.97 -8.00
CA PHE A 149 -26.43 -6.83 -8.31
C PHE A 149 -27.24 -5.53 -8.27
N SER A 150 -26.70 -4.55 -7.56
CA SER A 150 -27.17 -3.18 -7.48
C SER A 150 -26.76 -2.34 -8.69
N GLY A 151 -25.68 -2.71 -9.38
CA GLY A 151 -25.21 -2.07 -10.60
C GLY A 151 -24.67 -3.05 -11.65
N GLN A 152 -24.04 -2.50 -12.69
CA GLN A 152 -23.39 -3.27 -13.74
C GLN A 152 -21.90 -3.40 -13.45
N ILE A 153 -21.37 -4.59 -13.72
CA ILE A 153 -19.93 -4.85 -13.72
C ILE A 153 -19.39 -4.73 -15.15
N ARG A 154 -18.36 -3.91 -15.36
CA ARG A 154 -17.73 -3.71 -16.68
C ARG A 154 -16.23 -3.95 -16.59
N MET A 155 -15.72 -4.84 -17.45
CA MET A 155 -14.27 -4.92 -17.69
C MET A 155 -13.83 -3.77 -18.58
N VAL A 156 -12.70 -3.16 -18.25
CA VAL A 156 -12.14 -2.02 -18.99
C VAL A 156 -10.64 -2.20 -19.21
N ASP A 157 -10.10 -1.48 -20.18
CA ASP A 157 -8.66 -1.39 -20.36
C ASP A 157 -8.01 -0.51 -19.27
N GLU A 158 -6.68 -0.53 -19.22
CA GLU A 158 -5.92 0.24 -18.23
C GLU A 158 -6.10 1.75 -18.39
N ALA A 159 -6.28 2.25 -19.62
CA ALA A 159 -6.44 3.68 -19.88
C ALA A 159 -7.74 4.20 -19.24
N ALA A 160 -8.86 3.49 -19.43
CA ALA A 160 -10.12 3.79 -18.78
C ALA A 160 -10.04 3.62 -17.26
N ALA A 161 -9.36 2.58 -16.76
CA ALA A 161 -9.16 2.36 -15.32
C ALA A 161 -8.39 3.52 -14.65
N ARG A 162 -7.33 4.01 -15.29
CA ARG A 162 -6.53 5.16 -14.81
C ARG A 162 -7.34 6.44 -14.68
N LEU A 163 -8.39 6.61 -15.48
CA LEU A 163 -9.31 7.75 -15.39
C LEU A 163 -10.37 7.53 -14.30
N ALA A 164 -10.86 6.30 -14.13
CA ALA A 164 -12.01 6.00 -13.29
C ALA A 164 -11.67 5.67 -11.81
N PHE A 165 -10.52 5.06 -11.53
CA PHE A 165 -10.17 4.65 -10.17
C PHE A 165 -9.90 5.83 -9.22
N PRO A 166 -9.12 6.87 -9.60
CA PRO A 166 -8.80 7.96 -8.68
C PRO A 166 -10.04 8.70 -8.13
N PRO A 167 -11.06 9.06 -8.93
CA PRO A 167 -12.26 9.70 -8.42
C PRO A 167 -13.05 8.85 -7.39
N VAL A 168 -13.11 7.52 -7.58
CA VAL A 168 -13.74 6.61 -6.61
C VAL A 168 -12.93 6.55 -5.33
N TYR A 169 -11.60 6.40 -5.45
CA TYR A 169 -10.70 6.41 -4.30
C TYR A 169 -10.83 7.68 -3.48
N ASP A 170 -10.86 8.85 -4.12
CA ASP A 170 -10.98 10.15 -3.44
C ASP A 170 -12.31 10.30 -2.69
N GLN A 171 -13.39 9.69 -3.17
CA GLN A 171 -14.67 9.65 -2.46
C GLN A 171 -14.63 8.75 -1.22
N VAL A 172 -13.93 7.62 -1.30
CA VAL A 172 -13.84 6.65 -0.19
C VAL A 172 -12.80 7.06 0.85
N ARG A 173 -11.68 7.66 0.42
CA ARG A 173 -10.55 8.08 1.26
C ARG A 173 -10.96 8.79 2.57
N PRO A 174 -11.85 9.82 2.59
CA PRO A 174 -12.22 10.50 3.82
C PRO A 174 -13.11 9.68 4.76
N THR A 175 -13.69 8.57 4.29
CA THR A 175 -14.66 7.78 5.06
C THR A 175 -14.01 6.82 6.06
N ARG A 176 -12.71 6.55 5.92
CA ARG A 176 -11.98 5.59 6.74
C ARG A 176 -10.60 6.09 7.13
N SER A 177 -10.33 6.12 8.43
CA SER A 177 -9.00 6.49 8.94
C SER A 177 -7.93 5.51 8.45
N GLY A 178 -6.75 6.04 8.14
CA GLY A 178 -5.61 5.27 7.61
C GLY A 178 -5.45 5.35 6.10
N PHE A 179 -6.47 5.77 5.36
CA PHE A 179 -6.35 6.12 3.94
C PHE A 179 -5.46 7.35 3.76
N PHE A 180 -4.71 7.42 2.67
CA PHE A 180 -3.79 8.53 2.40
C PHE A 180 -3.96 9.07 0.97
N THR A 181 -3.40 10.23 0.66
CA THR A 181 -3.47 10.80 -0.70
C THR A 181 -2.66 9.97 -1.69
N HIS A 182 -3.23 9.65 -2.85
CA HIS A 182 -2.46 9.16 -4.00
C HIS A 182 -2.23 10.32 -4.98
N THR A 183 -0.96 10.65 -5.27
CA THR A 183 -0.62 11.55 -6.38
C THR A 183 -0.74 10.81 -7.73
N PRO A 184 -0.77 11.51 -8.88
CA PRO A 184 -0.70 10.86 -10.19
C PRO A 184 0.50 9.91 -10.32
N GLU A 185 1.66 10.30 -9.78
CA GLU A 185 2.89 9.51 -9.76
C GLU A 185 2.73 8.28 -8.89
N PHE A 186 2.09 8.40 -7.72
CA PHE A 186 1.78 7.25 -6.85
C PHE A 186 0.82 6.27 -7.52
N TRP A 187 -0.25 6.75 -8.17
CA TRP A 187 -1.13 5.89 -8.97
C TRP A 187 -0.34 5.13 -10.03
N ASN A 188 0.57 5.81 -10.72
CA ASN A 188 1.37 5.18 -11.75
C ASN A 188 2.35 4.15 -11.16
N ALA A 189 3.10 4.51 -10.13
CA ALA A 189 4.22 3.73 -9.61
C ALA A 189 3.81 2.59 -8.68
N GLU A 190 2.78 2.79 -7.85
CA GLU A 190 2.42 1.85 -6.77
C GLU A 190 1.12 1.10 -7.06
N VAL A 191 0.23 1.68 -7.87
CA VAL A 191 -1.03 1.02 -8.23
C VAL A 191 -0.93 0.33 -9.59
N PHE A 192 -0.65 1.07 -10.66
CA PHE A 192 -0.73 0.53 -12.02
C PHE A 192 0.55 -0.18 -12.49
N TYR A 193 1.73 0.27 -12.08
CA TYR A 193 2.99 -0.38 -12.46
C TYR A 193 3.08 -1.80 -11.86
N PHE A 194 2.95 -2.80 -12.72
CA PHE A 194 2.94 -4.21 -12.35
C PHE A 194 3.84 -5.04 -13.27
N PRO A 195 5.17 -4.84 -13.19
CA PRO A 195 6.13 -5.53 -14.04
C PRO A 195 6.17 -7.02 -13.74
N GLU A 196 6.57 -7.83 -14.72
CA GLU A 196 6.59 -9.29 -14.65
C GLU A 196 7.24 -9.83 -13.37
N LYS A 197 8.37 -9.22 -12.95
CA LYS A 197 9.09 -9.58 -11.73
C LYS A 197 8.23 -9.53 -10.45
N TRP A 198 7.23 -8.65 -10.38
CA TRP A 198 6.35 -8.50 -9.21
C TRP A 198 5.06 -9.32 -9.32
N ARG A 199 4.80 -9.93 -10.48
CA ARG A 199 3.60 -10.73 -10.69
C ARG A 199 3.65 -12.06 -9.96
N ARG A 200 4.83 -12.57 -9.59
CA ARG A 200 5.00 -13.82 -8.80
C ARG A 200 4.15 -14.99 -9.37
N GLY A 201 4.21 -15.17 -10.69
CA GLY A 201 3.44 -16.18 -11.42
C GLY A 201 2.03 -15.77 -11.84
N ARG A 202 1.56 -14.57 -11.47
CA ARG A 202 0.32 -14.00 -12.01
C ARG A 202 0.51 -13.44 -13.42
N GLY A 203 -0.57 -13.42 -14.19
CA GLY A 203 -0.66 -12.70 -15.46
C GLY A 203 -0.75 -11.18 -15.29
N ALA A 204 -0.94 -10.49 -16.41
CA ALA A 204 -1.26 -9.07 -16.41
C ALA A 204 -2.59 -8.80 -15.68
N PRO A 205 -2.76 -7.61 -15.06
CA PRO A 205 -3.95 -7.30 -14.29
C PRO A 205 -5.13 -6.96 -15.19
N PHE A 206 -6.32 -7.40 -14.79
CA PHE A 206 -7.61 -6.98 -15.32
C PHE A 206 -8.18 -5.84 -14.47
N HIS A 207 -8.95 -4.96 -15.10
CA HIS A 207 -9.56 -3.81 -14.46
C HIS A 207 -11.07 -3.85 -14.64
N VAL A 208 -11.79 -3.54 -13.57
CA VAL A 208 -13.23 -3.70 -13.46
C VAL A 208 -13.83 -2.46 -12.82
N LEU A 209 -14.95 -1.99 -13.36
CA LEU A 209 -15.76 -0.92 -12.80
C LEU A 209 -17.12 -1.46 -12.37
N HIS A 210 -17.64 -0.91 -11.28
CA HIS A 210 -19.04 -0.99 -10.90
C HIS A 210 -19.73 0.32 -11.30
N ASP A 211 -20.84 0.22 -12.02
CA ASP A 211 -21.57 1.34 -12.62
C ASP A 211 -23.06 1.25 -12.27
N VAL A 212 -23.61 2.34 -11.74
CA VAL A 212 -25.05 2.51 -11.53
C VAL A 212 -25.51 3.67 -12.39
N ASP A 213 -26.30 3.39 -13.43
CA ASP A 213 -26.87 4.39 -14.34
C ASP A 213 -25.84 5.38 -14.92
N GLY A 214 -24.64 4.89 -15.25
CA GLY A 214 -23.54 5.68 -15.81
C GLY A 214 -22.63 6.34 -14.76
N ILE A 215 -22.90 6.16 -13.47
CA ILE A 215 -22.09 6.65 -12.36
C ILE A 215 -21.19 5.52 -11.87
N ILE A 216 -19.88 5.72 -11.98
CA ILE A 216 -18.88 4.79 -11.45
C ILE A 216 -18.74 5.03 -9.94
N ASP A 217 -19.16 4.04 -9.15
CA ASP A 217 -19.18 4.12 -7.69
C ASP A 217 -18.36 3.00 -7.01
N GLY A 218 -17.68 2.17 -7.81
CA GLY A 218 -16.73 1.17 -7.34
C GLY A 218 -15.79 0.65 -8.44
N TYR A 219 -14.68 0.05 -8.04
CA TYR A 219 -13.74 -0.60 -8.94
C TYR A 219 -13.06 -1.81 -8.29
N ALA A 220 -12.56 -2.71 -9.14
CA ALA A 220 -11.65 -3.77 -8.72
C ALA A 220 -10.52 -3.95 -9.73
N ARG A 221 -9.38 -4.42 -9.22
CA ARG A 221 -8.23 -4.84 -10.00
C ARG A 221 -7.79 -6.21 -9.53
N TYR A 222 -7.65 -7.15 -10.45
CA TYR A 222 -7.25 -8.52 -10.11
C TYR A 222 -6.30 -9.08 -11.17
N ALA A 223 -5.55 -10.11 -10.82
CA ALA A 223 -4.76 -10.88 -11.76
C ALA A 223 -5.01 -12.38 -11.56
N VAL A 224 -4.82 -13.16 -12.61
CA VAL A 224 -4.99 -14.62 -12.56
C VAL A 224 -3.63 -15.28 -12.45
N ARG A 225 -3.52 -16.31 -11.61
CA ARG A 225 -2.41 -17.25 -11.60
C ARG A 225 -2.92 -18.62 -12.02
N GLU A 226 -2.38 -19.14 -13.10
CA GLU A 226 -2.64 -20.51 -13.56
C GLU A 226 -1.64 -21.48 -12.95
N GLY A 227 -2.06 -22.72 -12.71
CA GLY A 227 -1.23 -23.78 -12.14
C GLY A 227 -2.09 -24.97 -11.72
N ASP A 228 -1.59 -25.76 -10.76
CA ASP A 228 -2.37 -26.87 -10.18
C ASP A 228 -3.70 -26.40 -9.56
N VAL A 229 -3.72 -25.15 -9.08
CA VAL A 229 -4.90 -24.44 -8.59
C VAL A 229 -4.96 -23.08 -9.29
N ASN A 230 -5.94 -22.89 -10.16
CA ASN A 230 -6.21 -21.59 -10.78
C ASN A 230 -6.75 -20.62 -9.74
N GLU A 231 -6.18 -19.42 -9.69
CA GLU A 231 -6.47 -18.46 -8.63
C GLU A 231 -6.66 -17.03 -9.14
N VAL A 232 -7.65 -16.35 -8.58
CA VAL A 232 -7.84 -14.90 -8.69
C VAL A 232 -7.13 -14.24 -7.53
N SER A 233 -6.09 -13.46 -7.80
CA SER A 233 -5.48 -12.57 -6.82
C SER A 233 -6.09 -11.18 -6.95
N VAL A 234 -6.89 -10.77 -5.96
CA VAL A 234 -7.47 -9.42 -5.89
C VAL A 234 -6.37 -8.46 -5.43
N LEU A 235 -6.00 -7.53 -6.31
CA LEU A 235 -4.93 -6.56 -6.11
C LEU A 235 -5.46 -5.29 -5.45
N ASP A 236 -6.65 -4.85 -5.84
CA ASP A 236 -7.37 -3.72 -5.24
C ASP A 236 -8.88 -3.90 -5.41
N LEU A 237 -9.66 -3.47 -4.44
CA LEU A 237 -11.14 -3.49 -4.47
C LEU A 237 -11.64 -2.37 -3.58
N LEU A 238 -12.37 -1.43 -4.17
CA LEU A 238 -12.88 -0.28 -3.44
C LEU A 238 -14.22 0.17 -4.01
N ALA A 239 -15.17 0.51 -3.14
CA ALA A 239 -16.45 1.07 -3.54
C ALA A 239 -16.97 2.08 -2.53
N THR A 240 -17.81 2.99 -3.00
CA THR A 240 -18.42 4.06 -2.20
C THR A 240 -19.61 3.56 -1.38
N THR A 241 -20.16 2.40 -1.73
CA THR A 241 -21.29 1.79 -1.02
C THR A 241 -21.03 0.32 -0.66
N PRO A 242 -21.60 -0.20 0.44
CA PRO A 242 -21.52 -1.63 0.76
C PRO A 242 -22.14 -2.54 -0.31
N ALA A 243 -23.15 -2.05 -1.06
CA ALA A 243 -23.77 -2.83 -2.14
C ALA A 243 -22.79 -3.02 -3.30
N ALA A 244 -22.22 -1.94 -3.83
CA ALA A 244 -21.20 -2.00 -4.87
C ALA A 244 -19.95 -2.81 -4.45
N HIS A 245 -19.53 -2.70 -3.18
CA HIS A 245 -18.44 -3.51 -2.62
C HIS A 245 -18.76 -5.01 -2.69
N LEU A 246 -19.98 -5.41 -2.32
CA LEU A 246 -20.41 -6.81 -2.36
C LEU A 246 -20.67 -7.32 -3.78
N ASP A 247 -21.11 -6.46 -4.70
CA ASP A 247 -21.26 -6.77 -6.11
C ASP A 247 -19.88 -7.09 -6.73
N LEU A 248 -18.86 -6.28 -6.47
CA LEU A 248 -17.48 -6.53 -6.90
C LEU A 248 -16.92 -7.83 -6.31
N TRP A 249 -17.16 -8.08 -5.02
CA TRP A 249 -16.82 -9.36 -4.40
C TRP A 249 -17.52 -10.54 -5.07
N ARG A 250 -18.83 -10.44 -5.32
CA ARG A 250 -19.58 -11.51 -5.97
C ARG A 250 -19.03 -11.81 -7.35
N PHE A 251 -18.76 -10.77 -8.15
CA PHE A 251 -18.10 -10.90 -9.45
C PHE A 251 -16.77 -11.67 -9.35
N LEU A 252 -15.87 -11.24 -8.47
CA LEU A 252 -14.55 -11.86 -8.31
C LEU A 252 -14.63 -13.33 -7.88
N LEU A 253 -15.59 -13.65 -7.00
CA LEU A 253 -15.84 -15.02 -6.52
C LEU A 253 -16.47 -15.93 -7.58
N ASP A 254 -17.12 -15.37 -8.61
CA ASP A 254 -17.81 -16.13 -9.65
C ASP A 254 -17.00 -16.32 -10.95
N ILE A 255 -15.81 -15.71 -11.06
CA ILE A 255 -14.93 -15.85 -12.24
C ILE A 255 -14.70 -17.34 -12.54
N ASP A 256 -15.13 -17.75 -13.73
CA ASP A 256 -15.12 -19.15 -14.17
C ASP A 256 -13.72 -19.72 -14.31
N LEU A 257 -13.63 -21.06 -14.19
CA LEU A 257 -12.40 -21.85 -14.25
C LEU A 257 -11.39 -21.56 -13.12
N MET A 258 -11.76 -20.72 -12.16
CA MET A 258 -10.96 -20.40 -10.98
C MET A 258 -11.35 -21.29 -9.81
N SER A 259 -10.37 -21.84 -9.11
CA SER A 259 -10.58 -22.69 -7.94
C SER A 259 -10.61 -21.88 -6.65
N ARG A 260 -9.97 -20.71 -6.65
CA ARG A 260 -9.74 -19.91 -5.46
C ARG A 260 -9.68 -18.42 -5.75
N VAL A 261 -10.10 -17.62 -4.77
CA VAL A 261 -9.86 -16.18 -4.72
C VAL A 261 -9.02 -15.86 -3.49
N GLU A 262 -7.97 -15.07 -3.65
CA GLU A 262 -7.13 -14.59 -2.56
C GLU A 262 -6.95 -13.07 -2.60
N THR A 263 -6.78 -12.49 -1.41
CA THR A 263 -6.29 -11.13 -1.22
C THR A 263 -5.55 -11.04 0.10
N TRP A 264 -4.62 -10.09 0.20
CA TRP A 264 -3.70 -9.98 1.32
C TRP A 264 -3.84 -8.65 2.08
N ASN A 265 -4.73 -7.76 1.62
CA ASN A 265 -4.89 -6.42 2.15
C ASN A 265 -6.33 -5.91 2.05
N VAL A 266 -7.21 -6.48 2.88
CA VAL A 266 -8.56 -5.97 3.11
C VAL A 266 -8.72 -5.47 4.55
N PRO A 267 -9.68 -4.59 4.83
CA PRO A 267 -9.98 -4.23 6.22
C PRO A 267 -10.40 -5.46 7.05
N VAL A 268 -10.01 -5.51 8.33
CA VAL A 268 -10.38 -6.63 9.23
C VAL A 268 -11.89 -6.75 9.47
N ASP A 269 -12.62 -5.67 9.22
CA ASP A 269 -14.06 -5.50 9.26
C ASP A 269 -14.68 -5.47 7.85
N ASP A 270 -14.02 -6.06 6.85
CA ASP A 270 -14.57 -6.11 5.48
C ASP A 270 -15.98 -6.73 5.46
N PRO A 271 -16.96 -6.10 4.78
CA PRO A 271 -18.33 -6.60 4.69
C PRO A 271 -18.47 -8.04 4.21
N ILE A 272 -17.49 -8.58 3.46
CA ILE A 272 -17.50 -9.97 2.98
C ILE A 272 -17.64 -10.97 4.13
N LEU A 273 -17.09 -10.67 5.31
CA LEU A 273 -17.16 -11.51 6.50
C LEU A 273 -18.60 -11.78 6.95
N LEU A 274 -19.48 -10.79 6.77
CA LEU A 274 -20.90 -10.85 7.14
C LEU A 274 -21.80 -11.33 6.00
N ALA A 275 -21.32 -11.27 4.76
CA ALA A 275 -22.08 -11.60 3.56
C ALA A 275 -22.08 -13.10 3.27
N VAL A 276 -20.95 -13.79 3.47
CA VAL A 276 -20.83 -15.22 3.15
C VAL A 276 -21.64 -16.12 4.08
N ALA A 277 -22.12 -17.25 3.57
CA ALA A 277 -22.88 -18.26 4.31
C ALA A 277 -22.02 -18.99 5.36
N GLU A 278 -20.74 -19.21 5.06
CA GLU A 278 -19.78 -19.86 5.96
C GLU A 278 -18.54 -18.97 6.19
N PRO A 279 -18.58 -17.98 7.10
CA PRO A 279 -17.47 -17.04 7.33
C PRO A 279 -16.11 -17.70 7.65
N ARG A 280 -16.13 -18.88 8.27
CA ARG A 280 -14.91 -19.67 8.56
C ARG A 280 -14.18 -20.14 7.31
N LYS A 281 -14.85 -20.19 6.14
CA LYS A 281 -14.27 -20.63 4.86
C LYS A 281 -13.56 -19.51 4.10
N LEU A 282 -13.62 -18.27 4.60
CA LEU A 282 -12.81 -17.17 4.08
C LEU A 282 -11.32 -17.29 4.46
N GLU A 283 -10.98 -18.22 5.36
CA GLU A 283 -9.62 -18.38 5.91
C GLU A 283 -8.99 -17.04 6.34
N MET A 284 -9.83 -16.16 6.88
CA MET A 284 -9.44 -14.78 7.16
C MET A 284 -8.41 -14.73 8.28
N THR A 285 -7.25 -14.13 8.01
CA THR A 285 -6.17 -13.97 8.99
C THR A 285 -5.81 -12.49 9.12
N ALA A 286 -5.71 -12.01 10.37
CA ALA A 286 -5.32 -10.63 10.63
C ALA A 286 -3.79 -10.48 10.64
N GLY A 287 -3.31 -9.33 10.17
CA GLY A 287 -1.90 -8.94 10.18
C GLY A 287 -1.74 -7.44 10.43
N ASP A 288 -0.50 -7.01 10.62
CA ASP A 288 -0.18 -5.60 10.71
C ASP A 288 -0.31 -4.91 9.34
N ALA A 289 -0.60 -3.62 9.40
CA ALA A 289 -0.64 -2.75 8.23
C ALA A 289 0.18 -1.50 8.50
N LEU A 290 -0.48 -0.38 8.78
CA LEU A 290 0.18 0.89 8.99
C LEU A 290 0.79 0.95 10.39
N TRP A 291 2.07 1.28 10.43
CA TRP A 291 2.78 1.67 11.64
C TRP A 291 2.91 3.19 11.66
N LEU A 292 2.68 3.80 12.82
CA LEU A 292 2.64 5.25 12.99
C LEU A 292 3.55 5.68 14.13
N ARG A 293 4.23 6.80 13.93
CA ARG A 293 4.91 7.55 14.97
C ARG A 293 4.32 8.95 15.05
N ILE A 294 4.02 9.39 16.26
CA ILE A 294 3.72 10.79 16.55
C ILE A 294 5.04 11.54 16.62
N ILE A 295 5.18 12.56 15.78
CA ILE A 295 6.37 13.42 15.69
C ILE A 295 6.16 14.64 16.58
N ASP A 296 4.99 15.29 16.44
CA ASP A 296 4.54 16.36 17.31
C ASP A 296 3.16 16.06 17.90
N VAL A 297 3.13 15.95 19.23
CA VAL A 297 1.97 15.50 20.00
C VAL A 297 0.81 16.48 19.90
N SER A 298 1.08 17.78 20.00
CA SER A 298 0.02 18.79 20.07
C SER A 298 -0.81 18.85 18.78
N PRO A 299 -0.22 19.11 17.58
CA PRO A 299 -0.97 19.11 16.33
C PRO A 299 -1.55 17.74 15.98
N ALA A 300 -0.86 16.62 16.27
CA ALA A 300 -1.40 15.29 16.01
C ALA A 300 -2.69 15.01 16.79
N LEU A 301 -2.73 15.38 18.07
CA LEU A 301 -3.88 15.14 18.94
C LEU A 301 -5.00 16.18 18.73
N ALA A 302 -4.66 17.44 18.41
CA ALA A 302 -5.65 18.50 18.22
C ALA A 302 -6.44 18.38 16.91
N ALA A 303 -5.81 17.88 15.85
CA ALA A 303 -6.45 17.76 14.54
C ALA A 303 -7.43 16.59 14.43
N ARG A 304 -7.24 15.54 15.25
CA ARG A 304 -8.17 14.39 15.26
C ARG A 304 -9.39 14.67 16.14
N ARG A 305 -10.51 14.07 15.77
CA ARG A 305 -11.73 13.99 16.58
C ARG A 305 -11.69 12.77 17.47
N TYR A 306 -12.34 12.89 18.63
CA TYR A 306 -12.51 11.83 19.61
C TYR A 306 -14.02 11.55 19.73
N ARG A 307 -14.38 10.28 19.87
CA ARG A 307 -15.75 9.95 20.29
C ARG A 307 -15.90 10.41 21.74
N GLY A 308 -16.88 11.28 21.99
CA GLY A 308 -17.31 11.64 23.34
C GLY A 308 -18.02 10.50 24.05
#